data_AF-A0A5A7RMM9-F1
#
_entry.id   AF-A0A5A7RMM9-F1
#
_cell.length_a   1.000
_cell.length_b   1.000
_cell.length_c   1.000
_cell.angle_alpha   90.00
_cell.angle_beta   90.00
_cell.angle_gamma   90.00
#
_symmetry.space_group_name_H-M   'P 1'
#
loop_
_entity.id
_entity.type
_entity.pdbx_description
1 polymer ?
#
loop_
_entity_poly.entity_id
_entity_poly.type
_entity_poly.pdbx_seq_one_letter_code
_entity_poly.pdbx_strand_id
1 'polypeptide(L)' 'MEVEEELPEWEAVEEPYKYGEYTLYTKEVTLRGGRKQRIYFFSKKKQENAKPCPLPSGYEVLVNEKTGLPFLKKK' A
#
# COMPACT_ATOMS: atom_id res chain seq x y z
N MET A 1 21.80 33.64 14.35
CA MET A 1 20.74 32.91 15.06
C MET A 1 20.15 31.98 14.04
N GLU A 2 20.43 30.70 14.23
CA GLU A 2 19.91 29.60 13.43
C GLU A 2 18.39 29.75 13.26
N VAL A 3 17.94 29.69 12.02
CA VAL A 3 16.63 29.13 11.74
C VAL A 3 16.95 27.86 11.00
N GLU A 4 17.17 26.80 11.78
CA GLU A 4 16.92 25.45 11.32
C GLU A 4 15.44 25.43 10.95
N GLU A 5 15.15 25.77 9.69
CA GLU A 5 13.90 25.40 9.05
C GLU A 5 13.94 23.88 8.95
N GLU A 6 13.58 23.21 10.06
CA GLU A 6 13.13 21.83 10.05
C GLU A 6 11.88 21.81 9.19
N LEU A 7 12.11 21.68 7.89
CA LEU A 7 11.08 21.36 6.91
C LEU A 7 10.32 20.17 7.48
N PRO A 8 9.00 20.31 7.68
CA PRO A 8 8.26 19.27 8.34
C PRO A 8 8.42 17.92 7.65
N GLU A 9 8.80 16.89 8.41
CA GLU A 9 8.91 15.48 7.99
C GLU A 9 7.54 14.86 7.58
N TRP A 10 6.51 15.69 7.31
CA TRP A 10 5.16 15.27 6.96
C TRP A 10 4.73 15.60 5.52
N GLU A 11 5.63 16.06 4.66
CA GLU A 11 5.52 15.73 3.23
C GLU A 11 5.87 14.24 3.06
N ALA A 12 4.97 13.40 3.58
CA ALA A 12 4.95 11.97 3.39
C ALA A 12 4.85 11.71 1.90
N VAL A 13 6.02 11.53 1.30
CA VAL A 13 6.29 11.05 -0.05
C VAL A 13 5.18 10.09 -0.48
N GLU A 14 4.29 10.58 -1.34
CA GLU A 14 3.18 9.82 -1.95
C GLU A 14 3.70 8.82 -2.99
N GLU A 15 4.82 8.15 -2.72
CA GLU A 15 5.33 7.11 -3.59
C GLU A 15 4.63 5.79 -3.28
N PRO A 16 3.96 5.19 -4.27
CA PRO A 16 3.28 3.93 -4.05
C PRO A 16 4.28 2.82 -3.81
N TYR A 17 3.99 1.95 -2.85
CA TYR A 17 4.91 0.89 -2.49
C TYR A 17 5.02 -0.12 -3.63
N LYS A 18 6.26 -0.42 -4.06
CA LYS A 18 6.56 -1.38 -5.12
C LYS A 18 7.41 -2.52 -4.58
N TYR A 19 7.01 -3.74 -4.92
CA TYR A 19 7.72 -4.96 -4.59
C TYR A 19 8.06 -5.72 -5.88
N GLY A 20 9.28 -5.55 -6.38
CA GLY A 20 9.68 -6.04 -7.69
C GLY A 20 8.80 -5.46 -8.80
N GLU A 21 8.13 -6.32 -9.57
CA GLU A 21 7.19 -5.92 -10.62
C GLU A 21 5.78 -5.57 -10.10
N TYR A 22 5.52 -5.74 -8.79
CA TYR A 22 4.20 -5.52 -8.21
C TYR A 22 4.11 -4.14 -7.55
N THR A 23 3.01 -3.43 -7.79
CA THR A 23 2.68 -2.19 -7.07
C THR A 23 1.55 -2.46 -6.09
N LEU A 24 1.62 -1.87 -4.90
CA LEU A 24 0.59 -1.92 -3.88
C LEU A 24 -0.54 -0.97 -4.25
N TYR A 25 -1.75 -1.51 -4.31
CA TYR A 25 -2.98 -0.77 -4.51
C TYR A 25 -3.92 -0.96 -3.33
N THR A 26 -4.71 0.07 -3.07
CA THR A 26 -5.82 0.05 -2.12
C THR A 26 -7.13 0.36 -2.84
N LYS A 27 -8.19 -0.35 -2.46
CA LYS A 27 -9.55 -0.03 -2.92
C LYS A 27 -10.58 -0.39 -1.86
N GLU A 28 -11.72 0.28 -1.93
CA GLU A 28 -12.88 -0.05 -1.12
C GLU A 28 -13.73 -1.05 -1.90
N VAL A 29 -14.00 -2.20 -1.29
CA VAL A 29 -14.88 -3.23 -1.84
C VAL A 29 -16.07 -3.42 -0.92
N THR A 30 -17.23 -3.67 -1.52
CA THR A 30 -18.43 -4.06 -0.78
C THR A 30 -18.46 -5.58 -0.68
N LEU A 31 -18.31 -6.11 0.53
CA LEU A 31 -18.39 -7.54 0.78
C LEU A 31 -19.84 -8.04 0.73
N ARG A 32 -20.00 -9.36 0.59
CA ARG A 32 -21.31 -10.04 0.61
C ARG A 32 -21.95 -9.85 1.99
N GLY A 33 -22.86 -8.89 2.11
CA GLY A 33 -23.42 -8.41 3.38
C GLY A 33 -23.47 -6.88 3.53
N GLY A 34 -23.10 -6.12 2.49
CA GLY A 34 -23.24 -4.66 2.46
C GLY A 34 -22.16 -3.90 3.24
N ARG A 35 -21.21 -4.61 3.85
CA ARG A 35 -20.07 -4.01 4.56
C ARG A 35 -19.04 -3.51 3.56
N LYS A 36 -18.68 -2.23 3.66
CA LYS A 36 -17.54 -1.66 2.92
C LYS A 36 -16.25 -2.00 3.68
N GLN A 37 -15.33 -2.66 2.99
CA GLN A 37 -14.00 -2.97 3.53
C GLN A 37 -12.94 -2.44 2.58
N ARG A 38 -11.96 -1.73 3.13
CA ARG A 38 -10.76 -1.37 2.38
C ARG A 38 -9.85 -2.59 2.31
N ILE A 39 -9.47 -2.96 1.09
CA ILE A 39 -8.54 -4.05 0.84
C ILE A 39 -7.25 -3.51 0.20
N TYR A 40 -6.15 -4.18 0.52
CA TYR A 40 -4.83 -3.90 -0.03
C TYR A 40 -4.40 -5.10 -0.85
N PHE A 41 -3.89 -4.87 -2.05
CA PHE A 41 -3.47 -5.93 -2.95
C PHE A 41 -2.37 -5.48 -3.87
N PHE A 42 -1.55 -6.44 -4.30
CA PHE A 42 -0.44 -6.21 -5.21
C PHE A 42 -0.87 -6.48 -6.66
N SER A 43 -0.50 -5.61 -7.59
CA SER A 43 -0.77 -5.79 -9.02
C SER A 43 0.40 -5.30 -9.87
N LYS A 44 0.70 -6.03 -10.95
CA LYS A 44 1.71 -5.62 -11.95
C LYS A 44 1.18 -4.56 -12.92
N LYS A 45 -0.14 -4.47 -13.07
CA LYS A 45 -0.80 -3.54 -13.99
C LYS A 45 -1.43 -2.40 -13.21
N LYS A 46 -1.52 -1.23 -13.85
CA LYS A 46 -2.29 -0.10 -13.34
C LYS A 46 -3.76 -0.51 -13.20
N GLN A 47 -4.31 -0.31 -12.02
CA GLN A 47 -5.72 -0.55 -11.74
C GLN A 47 -6.46 0.78 -11.80
N GLU A 48 -7.56 0.84 -12.53
CA GLU A 48 -8.41 2.04 -12.59
C GLU A 48 -9.34 2.11 -11.36
N ASN A 49 -9.76 0.94 -10.88
CA ASN A 49 -10.63 0.77 -9.72
C ASN A 49 -9.87 0.70 -8.38
N ALA A 50 -8.58 1.05 -8.36
CA ALA A 50 -7.77 1.04 -7.16
C ALA A 50 -6.71 2.13 -7.21
N LYS A 51 -6.38 2.70 -6.06
CA LYS A 51 -5.39 3.76 -5.96
C LYS A 51 -4.06 3.17 -5.49
N PRO A 52 -2.94 3.50 -6.14
CA PRO A 52 -1.64 3.05 -5.69
C PRO A 52 -1.35 3.72 -4.34
N CYS A 53 -0.81 2.97 -3.38
CA CYS A 53 -0.75 3.39 -1.97
C CYS A 53 0.57 2.92 -1.33
N PRO A 54 1.14 3.68 -0.38
CA PRO A 54 2.28 3.21 0.41
C PRO A 54 1.90 2.03 1.30
N LEU A 55 2.91 1.37 1.85
CA LEU A 55 2.71 0.29 2.81
C LEU A 55 2.11 0.87 4.11
N PRO A 56 0.89 0.49 4.52
CA PRO A 56 0.30 0.98 5.75
C PRO A 56 1.13 0.54 6.98
N SER A 57 1.29 1.45 7.94
CA SER A 57 1.99 1.16 9.19
C SER A 57 1.36 -0.03 9.92
N GLY A 58 2.20 -0.95 10.43
CA GLY A 58 1.75 -2.18 11.08
C GLY A 58 1.42 -3.34 10.12
N TYR A 59 1.74 -3.18 8.84
CA TYR A 59 1.72 -4.27 7.87
C TYR A 59 3.12 -4.54 7.33
N GLU A 60 3.43 -5.81 7.08
CA GLU A 60 4.65 -6.27 6.43
C GLU A 60 4.31 -6.97 5.11
N VAL A 61 5.24 -6.88 4.15
CA VAL A 61 5.07 -7.52 2.84
C VAL A 61 5.83 -8.83 2.85
N LEU A 62 5.09 -9.91 2.61
CA LEU A 62 5.63 -11.26 2.51
C LEU A 62 5.35 -11.80 1.12
N VAL A 63 6.25 -12.62 0.61
CA VAL A 63 6.07 -13.33 -0.65
C VAL A 63 5.67 -14.75 -0.34
N ASN A 64 4.58 -15.20 -0.94
CA ASN A 64 4.20 -16.59 -0.83
C ASN A 64 5.15 -17.44 -1.68
N GLU A 65 6.01 -18.25 -1.05
CA GLU A 65 7.05 -19.03 -1.74
C GLU A 65 6.47 -19.97 -2.81
N LYS A 66 5.25 -20.47 -2.61
CA LYS A 66 4.58 -21.38 -3.56
C LYS A 66 4.08 -20.70 -4.83
N THR A 67 3.69 -19.43 -4.76
CA THR A 67 3.05 -18.71 -5.89
C THR A 67 3.83 -17.50 -6.36
N GLY A 68 4.88 -17.09 -5.64
CA GLY A 68 5.64 -15.87 -5.90
C GLY A 68 4.81 -14.58 -5.75
N LEU A 69 3.64 -14.65 -5.11
CA LEU A 69 2.71 -13.53 -5.01
C LEU A 69 2.94 -12.78 -3.69
N PRO A 70 3.24 -11.47 -3.73
CA PRO A 70 3.36 -10.66 -2.52
C PRO A 70 2.00 -10.41 -1.89
N PHE A 71 1.92 -10.52 -0.57
CA PHE A 71 0.74 -10.25 0.24
C PHE A 71 1.13 -9.43 1.47
N LEU A 72 0.17 -8.67 2.00
CA LEU A 72 0.35 -7.96 3.26
C LEU A 72 -0.04 -8.88 4.41
N LYS A 73 0.82 -8.97 5.40
CA LYS A 73 0.52 -9.59 6.69
C LYS A 73 0.48 -8.48 7.74
N LYS A 74 -0.50 -8.57 8.63
CA LYS A 74 -0.54 -7.69 9.80
C LYS A 74 0.57 -8.14 10.76
N LYS A 75 1.40 -7.19 11.18
CA LYS A 75 2.46 -7.42 12.16
C LYS A 75 1.86 -7.74 13.54
#